data_AF-A0A409VTC6-F1
#
_entry.id   AF-A0A409VTC6-F1
#
_cell.length_a   1.000
_cell.length_b   1.000
_cell.length_c   1.000
_cell.angle_alpha   90.00
_cell.angle_beta   90.00
_cell.angle_gamma   90.00
#
_symmetry.space_group_name_H-M   'P 1'
#
loop_
_entity.id
_entity.type
_entity.pdbx_description
1 polymer ?
#
loop_
_entity_poly.entity_id
_entity_poly.type
_entity_poly.pdbx_seq_one_letter_code
_entity_poly.pdbx_strand_id
1 'polypeptide(L)'
;MVDFLVVTYRYRAFITPRLPERVKTMFPKLNHYTPVSTFADQISHGMTSDHFDIEANVRDGDSRLGLDEAGTQEVLEIMRRERVNFDQARLIRQNRILARNGIDPSGMPLDSKAVTRL
;
A
#
# COMPACT_ATOMS: atom_id res chain seq x y z
N MET A 1 -29.21 22.25 -8.64
CA MET A 1 -28.30 22.15 -7.48
C MET A 1 -27.97 20.69 -7.16
N VAL A 2 -28.97 19.80 -7.12
CA VAL A 2 -28.77 18.37 -6.82
C VAL A 2 -27.92 17.65 -7.87
N ASP A 3 -28.10 17.97 -9.15
CA ASP A 3 -27.33 17.33 -10.24
C ASP A 3 -25.83 17.60 -10.12
N PHE A 4 -25.46 18.82 -9.73
CA PHE A 4 -24.06 19.18 -9.50
C PHE A 4 -23.45 18.43 -8.31
N LEU A 5 -24.22 18.23 -7.24
CA LEU A 5 -23.79 17.43 -6.08
C LEU A 5 -23.62 15.95 -6.45
N VAL A 6 -24.51 15.39 -7.26
CA VAL A 6 -24.42 14.00 -7.72
C VAL A 6 -23.21 13.81 -8.66
N VAL A 7 -22.99 14.74 -9.58
CA VAL A 7 -21.83 14.71 -10.49
C VAL A 7 -20.53 14.85 -9.70
N THR A 8 -20.42 15.84 -8.82
CA THR A 8 -19.21 16.03 -8.00
C THR A 8 -18.95 14.85 -7.07
N TYR A 9 -19.99 14.23 -6.51
CA TYR A 9 -19.86 13.01 -5.70
C TYR A 9 -19.41 11.81 -6.54
N ARG A 10 -19.95 11.64 -7.76
CA ARG A 10 -19.60 10.53 -8.66
C ARG A 10 -18.19 10.66 -9.23
N TYR A 11 -17.75 11.88 -9.52
CA TYR A 11 -16.42 12.17 -10.05
C TYR A 11 -15.43 12.66 -8.99
N ARG A 12 -15.74 12.46 -7.69
CA ARG A 12 -14.92 12.94 -6.57
C ARG A 12 -13.46 12.49 -6.67
N ALA A 13 -13.21 11.27 -7.12
CA ALA A 13 -11.86 10.71 -7.28
C ALA A 13 -10.99 11.52 -8.27
N PHE A 14 -11.62 12.14 -9.26
CA PHE A 14 -10.95 12.93 -10.29
C PHE A 14 -10.86 14.42 -9.93
N ILE A 15 -11.83 14.92 -9.16
CA ILE A 15 -11.92 16.33 -8.77
C ILE A 15 -11.04 16.63 -7.56
N THR A 16 -11.08 15.79 -6.52
CA THR A 16 -10.34 15.97 -5.26
C THR A 16 -8.83 16.21 -5.44
N PRO A 17 -8.08 15.48 -6.30
CA PRO A 17 -6.65 15.72 -6.46
C PRO A 17 -6.31 17.06 -7.14
N ARG A 18 -7.24 17.65 -7.90
CA ARG A 18 -7.06 18.93 -8.61
C ARG A 18 -7.40 20.15 -7.76
N LEU A 19 -7.95 19.94 -6.56
CA LEU A 19 -8.28 21.03 -5.65
C LEU A 19 -7.01 21.60 -5.01
N PRO A 20 -6.92 22.93 -4.83
CA PRO A 20 -5.83 23.54 -4.09
C PRO A 20 -5.75 23.03 -2.65
N GLU A 21 -4.54 22.91 -2.11
CA GLU A 21 -4.30 22.41 -0.74
C GLU A 21 -5.09 23.18 0.33
N ARG A 22 -5.26 24.50 0.15
CA ARG A 22 -6.06 25.35 1.05
C ARG A 22 -7.52 24.91 1.17
N VAL A 23 -8.09 24.37 0.11
CA VAL A 23 -9.47 23.87 0.09
C VAL A 23 -9.55 22.52 0.79
N LYS A 24 -8.56 21.64 0.59
CA LYS A 24 -8.47 20.33 1.24
C LYS A 24 -8.36 20.46 2.76
N THR A 25 -7.58 21.41 3.26
CA THR A 25 -7.44 21.67 4.70
C THR A 25 -8.71 22.21 5.35
N MET A 26 -9.57 22.92 4.60
CA MET A 26 -10.85 23.42 5.11
C MET A 26 -11.95 22.35 5.17
N PHE A 27 -11.80 21.26 4.43
CA PHE A 27 -12.77 20.17 4.36
C PHE A 27 -12.10 18.82 4.65
N PRO A 28 -11.88 18.47 5.92
CA PRO A 28 -11.10 17.28 6.30
C PRO A 28 -11.66 15.96 5.74
N LYS A 29 -12.96 15.89 5.41
CA LYS A 29 -13.58 14.74 4.73
C LYS A 29 -13.03 14.49 3.32
N LEU A 30 -12.50 15.50 2.63
CA LEU A 30 -11.86 15.36 1.32
C LEU A 30 -10.45 14.77 1.42
N ASN A 31 -9.86 14.75 2.63
CA ASN A 31 -8.52 14.24 2.88
C ASN A 31 -8.48 12.72 3.15
N HIS A 32 -9.64 12.07 3.23
CA HIS A 32 -9.77 10.66 3.62
C HIS A 32 -10.06 9.71 2.45
N TYR A 33 -10.28 10.22 1.24
CA TYR A 33 -10.54 9.37 0.08
C TYR A 33 -9.28 9.26 -0.77
N THR A 34 -8.51 8.21 -0.52
CA THR A 34 -7.50 7.69 -1.45
C THR A 34 -8.20 6.63 -2.30
N PRO A 35 -8.28 6.79 -3.64
CA PRO A 35 -8.87 5.76 -4.49
C PRO A 35 -7.95 4.52 -4.49
N VAL A 36 -8.48 3.41 -3.99
CA VAL A 36 -7.80 2.11 -3.99
C VAL A 36 -7.41 1.73 -5.42
N SER A 37 -6.11 1.56 -5.66
CA SER A 37 -5.58 1.03 -6.92
C SER A 37 -6.14 -0.38 -7.15
N THR A 38 -6.71 -0.65 -8.32
CA THR A 38 -7.15 -2.01 -8.65
C THR A 38 -5.95 -2.95 -8.80
N PHE A 39 -6.15 -4.28 -8.70
CA PHE A 39 -5.09 -5.25 -8.99
C PHE A 39 -4.45 -5.03 -10.38
N ALA A 40 -5.24 -4.61 -11.37
CA ALA A 40 -4.76 -4.24 -12.70
C ALA A 40 -3.80 -3.04 -12.67
N ASP A 41 -4.09 -2.03 -11.84
CA ASP A 41 -3.18 -0.91 -11.63
C ASP A 41 -1.90 -1.38 -10.92
N GLN A 42 -1.98 -2.25 -9.91
CA GLN A 42 -0.81 -2.79 -9.21
C GLN A 42 0.11 -3.60 -10.13
N ILE A 43 -0.48 -4.43 -11.01
CA ILE A 43 0.23 -5.16 -12.06
C ILE A 43 0.98 -4.19 -12.98
N SER A 44 0.31 -3.12 -13.45
CA SER A 44 0.94 -2.11 -14.31
C SER A 44 2.11 -1.36 -13.64
N HIS A 45 2.15 -1.34 -12.30
CA HIS A 45 3.25 -0.76 -11.52
C HIS A 45 4.38 -1.76 -11.19
N GLY A 46 4.31 -2.98 -11.73
CA GLY A 46 5.34 -4.00 -11.53
C GLY A 46 5.33 -4.62 -10.13
N MET A 47 4.16 -4.66 -9.47
CA MET A 47 3.99 -5.33 -8.17
C MET A 47 3.83 -6.84 -8.29
N THR A 48 4.53 -7.46 -9.22
CA THR A 48 4.54 -8.91 -9.41
C THR A 48 5.96 -9.37 -9.70
N SER A 49 6.27 -10.59 -9.30
CA SER A 49 7.56 -11.24 -9.52
C SER A 49 7.35 -12.74 -9.70
N ASP A 50 8.38 -13.47 -10.16
CA ASP A 50 8.35 -14.93 -10.29
C ASP A 50 7.98 -15.64 -8.98
N HIS A 51 8.34 -15.05 -7.84
CA HIS A 51 8.03 -15.57 -6.50
C HIS A 51 6.70 -15.05 -5.94
N PHE A 52 6.07 -14.10 -6.61
CA PHE A 52 4.81 -13.49 -6.20
C PHE A 52 3.98 -13.09 -7.42
N ASP A 53 3.40 -14.11 -8.04
CA ASP A 53 2.49 -13.98 -9.17
C ASP A 53 1.10 -13.58 -8.65
N ILE A 54 0.72 -12.33 -8.87
CA ILE A 54 -0.63 -11.82 -8.57
C ILE A 54 -1.55 -12.00 -9.79
N GLU A 55 -0.99 -12.10 -11.00
CA GLU A 55 -1.74 -12.22 -12.24
C GLU A 55 -2.48 -13.55 -12.32
N ALA A 56 -1.84 -14.66 -11.93
CA ALA A 56 -2.48 -15.96 -11.86
C ALA A 56 -3.66 -15.97 -10.86
N ASN A 57 -3.49 -15.34 -9.69
CA ASN A 57 -4.53 -15.28 -8.65
C ASN A 57 -5.76 -14.49 -9.14
N VAL A 58 -5.55 -13.38 -9.87
CA VAL A 58 -6.62 -12.59 -10.49
C VAL A 58 -7.31 -13.40 -11.59
N ARG A 59 -6.54 -14.11 -12.43
CA ARG A 59 -7.08 -14.97 -13.51
C ARG A 59 -7.92 -16.13 -12.96
N ASP A 60 -7.53 -16.69 -11.82
CA ASP A 60 -8.20 -17.83 -11.19
C ASP A 60 -9.35 -17.40 -10.23
N GLY A 61 -9.63 -16.10 -10.13
CA GLY A 61 -10.75 -15.57 -9.34
C GLY A 61 -10.55 -15.68 -7.83
N ASP A 62 -9.29 -15.70 -7.36
CA ASP A 62 -8.97 -15.72 -5.94
C ASP A 62 -9.48 -14.44 -5.25
N SER A 63 -10.24 -14.60 -4.17
CA SER A 63 -10.85 -13.51 -3.40
C SER A 63 -9.96 -12.95 -2.31
N ARG A 64 -8.75 -13.52 -2.10
CA ARG A 64 -7.79 -12.99 -1.13
C ARG A 64 -7.36 -11.59 -1.55
N LEU A 65 -7.63 -10.62 -0.68
CA LEU A 65 -7.12 -9.26 -0.81
C LEU A 65 -5.58 -9.33 -0.66
N GLY A 66 -4.85 -8.84 -1.65
CA GLY A 66 -3.39 -8.83 -1.67
C GLY A 66 -2.81 -7.85 -0.65
N LEU A 67 -1.81 -7.05 -1.05
CA LEU A 67 -1.37 -5.94 -0.21
C LEU A 67 -2.53 -4.94 -0.03
N ASP A 68 -2.72 -4.47 1.20
CA ASP A 68 -3.58 -3.34 1.46
C ASP A 68 -3.02 -2.08 0.77
N GLU A 69 -3.84 -1.05 0.61
CA GLU A 69 -3.45 0.18 -0.08
C GLU A 69 -2.23 0.86 0.59
N ALA A 70 -2.18 0.82 1.92
CA ALA A 70 -1.05 1.34 2.69
C ALA A 70 0.24 0.55 2.41
N GLY A 71 0.19 -0.79 2.40
CA GLY A 71 1.32 -1.64 2.08
C GLY A 71 1.78 -1.50 0.63
N THR A 72 0.84 -1.34 -0.29
CA THR A 72 1.06 -1.08 -1.72
C THR A 72 1.86 0.22 -1.91
N GLN A 73 1.41 1.31 -1.28
CA GLN A 73 2.07 2.61 -1.35
C GLN A 73 3.48 2.58 -0.73
N GLU A 74 3.64 1.90 0.40
CA GLU A 74 4.93 1.78 1.08
C GLU A 74 5.95 1.01 0.23
N VAL A 75 5.54 -0.08 -0.42
CA VAL A 75 6.39 -0.84 -1.35
C VAL A 75 6.82 0.04 -2.54
N LEU A 76 5.90 0.79 -3.14
CA LEU A 76 6.23 1.72 -4.23
C LEU A 76 7.20 2.82 -3.79
N GLU A 77 7.05 3.34 -2.58
CA GLU A 77 7.98 4.32 -2.04
C GLU A 77 9.38 3.73 -1.85
N ILE A 78 9.47 2.51 -1.32
CA ILE A 78 10.75 1.79 -1.15
C ILE A 78 11.41 1.53 -2.51
N MET A 79 10.66 1.04 -3.50
CA MET A 79 11.18 0.83 -4.86
C MET A 79 11.74 2.12 -5.45
N ARG A 80 11.01 3.24 -5.33
CA ARG A 80 11.45 4.55 -5.84
C ARG A 80 12.67 5.09 -5.11
N ARG A 81 12.69 5.00 -3.79
CA ARG A 81 13.73 5.61 -2.93
C ARG A 81 15.02 4.81 -2.91
N GLU A 82 14.90 3.50 -2.74
CA GLU A 82 16.06 2.58 -2.63
C GLU A 82 16.50 2.06 -4.01
N ARG A 83 15.75 2.34 -5.09
CA ARG A 83 16.04 1.90 -6.46
C ARG A 83 16.13 0.38 -6.60
N VAL A 84 15.24 -0.33 -5.90
CA VAL A 84 15.18 -1.79 -5.84
C VAL A 84 13.96 -2.35 -6.55
N ASN A 85 14.00 -3.64 -6.88
CA ASN A 85 12.85 -4.34 -7.45
C ASN A 85 11.77 -4.65 -6.39
N PHE A 86 10.64 -5.19 -6.84
CA PHE A 86 9.48 -5.48 -5.99
C PHE A 86 9.81 -6.43 -4.81
N ASP A 87 10.50 -7.53 -5.07
CA ASP A 87 10.83 -8.51 -4.02
C ASP A 87 11.78 -7.92 -2.97
N GLN A 88 12.79 -7.18 -3.41
CA GLN A 88 13.70 -6.46 -2.53
C GLN A 88 12.94 -5.42 -1.70
N ALA A 89 12.03 -4.67 -2.31
CA ALA A 89 11.22 -3.69 -1.59
C ALA A 89 10.34 -4.34 -0.53
N ARG A 90 9.73 -5.49 -0.83
CA ARG A 90 8.95 -6.28 0.13
C ARG A 90 9.80 -6.79 1.28
N LEU A 91 11.00 -7.30 1.00
CA LEU A 91 11.94 -7.74 2.02
C LEU A 91 12.34 -6.59 2.96
N ILE A 92 12.68 -5.42 2.39
CA ILE A 92 13.02 -4.22 3.15
C ILE A 92 11.84 -3.79 4.04
N ARG A 93 10.63 -3.75 3.48
CA ARG A 93 9.41 -3.40 4.23
C ARG A 93 9.22 -4.35 5.42
N GLN A 94 9.32 -5.65 5.18
CA GLN A 94 9.13 -6.66 6.22
C GLN A 94 10.17 -6.52 7.33
N ASN A 95 11.44 -6.34 6.97
CA ASN A 95 12.52 -6.12 7.94
C ASN A 95 12.29 -4.85 8.78
N ARG A 96 11.77 -3.77 8.18
CA ARG A 96 11.38 -2.55 8.92
C ARG A 96 10.22 -2.80 9.89
N ILE A 97 9.26 -3.62 9.52
CA ILE A 97 8.14 -4.01 10.41
C ILE A 97 8.68 -4.84 11.58
N LEU A 98 9.51 -5.85 11.30
CA LEU A 98 10.13 -6.69 12.34
C LEU A 98 10.95 -5.85 13.31
N ALA A 99 11.84 -5.00 12.81
CA ALA A 99 12.69 -4.14 13.63
C ALA A 99 11.86 -3.20 14.53
N ARG A 100 10.79 -2.60 14.01
CA ARG A 100 9.86 -1.76 14.80
C ARG A 100 9.16 -2.53 15.92
N ASN A 101 9.02 -3.84 15.78
CA ASN A 101 8.41 -4.73 16.78
C ASN A 101 9.45 -5.46 17.64
N GLY A 102 10.71 -5.02 17.62
CA GLY A 102 11.75 -5.62 18.46
C GLY A 102 12.19 -7.01 17.96
N ILE A 103 12.07 -7.29 16.66
CA ILE A 103 12.47 -8.56 16.04
C ILE A 103 13.59 -8.28 15.04
N ASP A 104 14.66 -9.06 15.10
CA ASP A 104 15.78 -8.96 14.18
C ASP A 104 15.48 -9.61 12.81
N PRO A 105 16.34 -9.42 11.78
CA PRO A 105 16.14 -10.05 10.48
C PRO A 105 16.20 -11.59 10.47
N SER A 106 16.73 -12.21 11.53
CA SER A 106 16.70 -13.67 11.70
C SER A 106 15.36 -14.18 12.25
N GLY A 107 14.48 -13.26 12.67
CA GLY A 107 13.20 -13.56 13.30
C GLY A 107 13.28 -13.70 14.82
N MET A 108 14.45 -13.44 15.42
CA MET A 108 14.64 -13.53 16.87
C MET A 108 14.29 -12.20 17.55
N PRO A 109 13.75 -12.23 18.78
CA PRO A 109 13.58 -11.00 19.56
C PRO A 109 14.93 -10.30 19.80
N LEU A 110 14.94 -8.98 19.70
CA LEU A 110 16.08 -8.14 20.07
C LEU A 110 16.29 -8.09 21.59
N ASP A 111 15.27 -8.42 22.37
CA ASP A 111 15.41 -8.58 23.82
C ASP A 111 16.08 -9.92 24.16
N SER A 112 17.31 -9.84 24.64
CA SER A 112 18.09 -10.98 25.13
C SER A 112 17.39 -11.81 26.22
N LYS A 113 16.41 -11.24 26.94
CA LYS A 113 15.64 -11.92 27.98
C LYS A 113 14.39 -12.61 27.46
N ALA A 114 13.96 -12.33 26.24
CA ALA A 114 12.79 -12.96 25.64
C ALA A 114 13.05 -14.42 25.22
N VAL A 115 14.32 -14.82 25.05
CA VAL A 115 14.69 -16.21 24.77
C VAL A 115 14.76 -17.01 26.06
N THR A 116 13.61 -17.50 26.53
CA THR A 116 13.58 -18.57 27.53
C THR A 116 13.89 -19.89 26.83
N ARG A 117 15.05 -20.49 27.13
CA ARG A 117 15.36 -21.86 26.69
C ARG A 117 14.27 -22.81 27.19
N LEU A 118 13.83 -23.72 26.32
CA LEU A 118 13.00 -24.89 26.67
C LEU A 118 13.90 -26.03 27.15
#